data_AF-A0A0L6WCY1-F1
#
_entry.id   AF-A0A0L6WCY1-F1
#
_cell.length_a   1.000
_cell.length_b   1.000
_cell.length_c   1.000
_cell.angle_alpha   90.00
_cell.angle_beta   90.00
_cell.angle_gamma   90.00
#
_symmetry.space_group_name_H-M   'P 1'
#
loop_
_entity.id
_entity.type
_entity.pdbx_description
1 polymer ?
#
loop_
_entity_poly.entity_id
_entity_poly.type
_entity_poly.pdbx_seq_one_letter_code
_entity_poly.pdbx_strand_id
1 'polypeptide(L)'
;MGLFLDSEFIKRHGLTMQPLPKPIPVYNIDRMPNKVSEISSVVDLVLHYWNHIDCTIFAVTRLGRQDMILRFTWLQEHNPEVNWTKGEVTMSRCPRKCSACSMEARVEQWTQV
;
A
#
# COMPACT_ATOMS: atom_id res chain seq x y z
N MET A 1 -5.76 -2.79 8.21
CA MET A 1 -6.02 -1.92 7.03
C MET A 1 -5.37 -0.57 7.30
N GLY A 2 -4.37 -0.22 6.51
CA GLY A 2 -3.68 1.06 6.66
C GLY A 2 -2.36 1.02 5.93
N LEU A 3 -2.41 0.83 4.62
CA LEU A 3 -1.26 1.13 3.78
C LEU A 3 -1.46 2.55 3.28
N PHE A 4 -0.37 3.31 3.18
CA PHE A 4 -0.44 4.69 2.73
C PHE A 4 0.45 4.89 1.52
N LEU A 5 -0.07 5.66 0.56
CA LEU A 5 0.68 6.06 -0.62
C LEU A 5 0.63 7.58 -0.75
N ASP A 6 1.76 8.16 -1.14
CA ASP A 6 1.90 9.59 -1.28
C ASP A 6 1.14 10.11 -2.51
N SER A 7 0.42 11.22 -2.34
CA SER A 7 -0.33 11.85 -3.42
C SER A 7 0.54 12.34 -4.57
N GLU A 8 1.77 12.79 -4.32
CA GLU A 8 2.70 13.18 -5.39
C GLU A 8 3.30 11.95 -6.08
N PHE A 9 3.50 10.84 -5.37
CA PHE A 9 3.85 9.57 -6.00
C PHE A 9 2.79 9.13 -7.02
N ILE A 10 1.51 9.22 -6.66
CA ILE A 10 0.38 8.90 -7.55
C ILE A 10 0.38 9.77 -8.79
N LYS A 11 0.50 11.10 -8.62
CA LYS A 11 0.54 12.05 -9.73
C LYS A 11 1.70 11.77 -10.67
N ARG A 12 2.90 11.52 -10.14
CA ARG A 12 4.11 11.23 -10.93
C ARG A 12 3.96 9.97 -11.77
N HIS A 13 3.24 8.96 -11.28
CA HIS A 13 3.06 7.68 -11.97
C HIS A 13 1.72 7.56 -12.71
N GLY A 14 0.90 8.61 -12.73
CA GLY A 14 -0.39 8.62 -13.43
C GLY A 14 -1.40 7.59 -12.89
N LEU A 15 -1.31 7.23 -11.61
CA LEU A 15 -2.17 6.21 -11.02
C LEU A 15 -3.60 6.73 -10.82
N THR A 16 -4.60 5.91 -11.16
CA THR A 16 -6.01 6.27 -11.00
C THR A 16 -6.46 6.08 -9.55
N MET A 17 -6.94 7.16 -8.94
CA MET A 17 -7.51 7.14 -7.60
C MET A 17 -9.01 6.88 -7.63
N GLN A 18 -9.51 6.16 -6.64
CA GLN A 18 -10.94 5.99 -6.39
C GLN A 18 -11.35 6.82 -5.16
N PRO A 19 -12.37 7.69 -5.27
CA PRO A 19 -12.86 8.44 -4.12
C PRO A 19 -13.58 7.53 -3.13
N LEU A 20 -13.36 7.76 -1.84
CA LEU A 20 -14.11 7.07 -0.79
C LEU A 20 -15.52 7.67 -0.67
N PRO A 21 -16.57 6.85 -0.49
CA PRO A 21 -17.93 7.34 -0.26
C PRO A 21 -18.05 8.24 0.97
N LYS A 22 -17.20 8.00 1.98
CA LYS A 22 -17.09 8.81 3.19
C LYS A 22 -15.62 9.03 3.53
N PRO A 23 -15.13 10.27 3.59
CA PRO A 23 -13.78 10.57 4.04
C PRO A 23 -13.49 10.05 5.45
N ILE A 24 -12.27 9.58 5.67
CA ILE A 24 -11.81 9.08 6.98
C ILE A 24 -11.02 10.20 7.66
N PRO A 25 -11.48 10.72 8.82
CA PRO A 25 -10.76 11.75 9.55
C PRO A 25 -9.47 11.20 10.15
N VAL A 26 -8.35 11.90 9.93
CA VAL A 26 -7.08 11.60 10.59
C VAL A 26 -6.93 12.51 11.80
N TYR A 27 -6.77 11.90 12.97
CA TYR A 27 -6.51 12.60 14.21
C TYR A 27 -5.02 12.62 14.50
N ASN A 28 -4.53 13.76 14.95
CA ASN A 28 -3.19 13.84 15.55
C ASN A 28 -3.18 13.13 16.91
N ILE A 29 -1.99 12.90 17.46
CA ILE A 29 -1.81 12.22 18.76
C ILE A 29 -2.51 12.97 19.90
N ASP A 30 -2.61 14.30 19.78
CA ASP A 30 -3.33 15.19 20.69
C ASP A 30 -4.86 15.15 20.55
N ARG A 31 -5.39 14.28 19.66
CA ARG A 31 -6.82 14.11 19.32
C ARG A 31 -7.48 15.32 18.68
N MET A 32 -6.72 16.35 18.29
CA MET A 32 -7.26 17.40 17.45
C MET A 32 -7.42 16.90 16.01
N PRO A 33 -8.52 17.26 15.32
CA PRO A 33 -8.67 16.96 13.91
C PRO A 33 -7.59 17.72 13.14
N ASN A 34 -6.79 17.00 12.37
CA ASN A 34 -5.84 17.64 11.49
C ASN A 34 -6.65 18.29 10.34
N LYS A 35 -6.83 19.62 10.38
CA LYS A 35 -7.63 20.41 9.40
C LYS A 35 -7.23 20.20 7.92
N VAL A 36 -6.13 19.48 7.66
CA VAL A 36 -5.46 19.34 6.37
C VAL A 36 -5.39 17.90 5.87
N SER A 37 -5.80 16.88 6.64
CA SER A 37 -5.61 15.48 6.22
C SER A 37 -6.80 14.59 6.55
N GLU A 38 -7.87 14.72 5.78
CA GLU A 38 -8.84 13.62 5.66
C GLU A 38 -8.37 12.69 4.54
N ILE A 39 -8.47 11.38 4.74
CA ILE A 39 -8.26 10.42 3.65
C ILE A 39 -9.59 10.34 2.90
N SER A 40 -9.62 10.91 1.70
CA SER A 40 -10.81 10.96 0.85
C SER A 40 -10.73 10.02 -0.36
N SER A 41 -9.62 9.32 -0.55
CA SER A 41 -9.40 8.49 -1.72
C SER A 41 -8.44 7.34 -1.43
N VAL A 42 -8.57 6.30 -2.24
CA VAL A 42 -7.75 5.10 -2.23
C VAL A 42 -7.24 4.77 -3.62
N VAL A 43 -6.26 3.87 -3.70
CA VAL A 43 -5.78 3.29 -4.94
C VAL A 43 -5.54 1.79 -4.74
N ASP A 44 -6.03 0.97 -5.67
CA ASP A 44 -5.76 -0.45 -5.71
C ASP A 44 -4.44 -0.67 -6.45
N LEU A 45 -3.47 -1.34 -5.81
CA LEU A 45 -2.16 -1.59 -6.38
C LEU A 45 -1.72 -3.03 -6.18
N VAL A 46 -0.93 -3.51 -7.15
CA VAL A 46 -0.14 -4.73 -7.01
C VAL A 46 1.24 -4.35 -6.46
N LEU A 47 1.48 -4.69 -5.19
CA LEU A 47 2.78 -4.53 -4.55
C LEU A 47 3.68 -5.70 -4.94
N HIS A 48 4.76 -5.40 -5.66
CA HIS A 48 5.79 -6.37 -6.01
C HIS A 48 7.07 -6.10 -5.22
N TYR A 49 7.51 -7.07 -4.42
CA TYR A 49 8.76 -7.01 -3.67
C TYR A 49 9.47 -8.36 -3.70
N TRP A 50 10.60 -8.43 -4.41
CA TRP A 50 11.35 -9.68 -4.62
C TRP A 50 10.48 -10.80 -5.20
N ASN A 51 10.26 -11.88 -4.45
CA ASN A 51 9.45 -13.04 -4.82
C ASN A 51 8.03 -12.96 -4.22
N HIS A 52 7.62 -11.79 -3.74
CA HIS A 52 6.33 -11.53 -3.13
C HIS A 52 5.49 -10.56 -3.96
N ILE A 53 4.21 -10.91 -4.12
CA ILE A 53 3.19 -10.13 -4.82
C ILE A 53 1.97 -10.02 -3.91
N ASP A 54 1.39 -8.84 -3.76
CA ASP A 54 0.18 -8.61 -2.95
C ASP A 54 -0.70 -7.53 -3.61
N CYS A 55 -1.98 -7.83 -3.87
CA CYS A 55 -2.94 -6.82 -4.32
C CYS A 55 -3.56 -6.20 -3.09
N THR A 56 -3.41 -4.89 -2.97
CA THR A 56 -3.78 -4.22 -1.75
C THR A 56 -4.21 -2.78 -1.99
N ILE A 57 -5.03 -2.29 -1.09
CA ILE A 57 -5.63 -0.97 -1.17
C ILE A 57 -4.79 -0.01 -0.34
N PHE A 58 -4.30 1.05 -0.98
CA PHE A 58 -3.57 2.12 -0.31
C PHE A 58 -4.49 3.32 -0.10
N ALA A 59 -4.50 3.85 1.12
CA ALA A 59 -5.07 5.14 1.42
C ALA A 59 -4.14 6.25 0.92
N VAL A 60 -4.71 7.22 0.20
CA VAL A 60 -3.94 8.33 -0.34
C VAL A 60 -3.81 9.43 0.71
N THR A 61 -2.58 9.90 0.92
CA THR A 61 -2.28 11.00 1.85
C THR A 61 -0.99 11.70 1.45
N ARG A 62 -0.63 12.79 2.15
CA ARG A 62 0.67 13.46 1.98
C ARG A 62 1.65 12.88 2.99
N LEU A 63 2.65 12.15 2.51
CA LEU A 63 3.66 11.47 3.33
C LEU A 63 4.99 12.24 3.41
N GLY A 64 5.16 13.27 2.59
CA GLY A 64 6.31 14.16 2.65
C GLY A 64 7.53 13.55 1.95
N ARG A 65 8.41 12.86 2.69
CA ARG A 65 9.66 12.29 2.12
C ARG A 65 9.51 10.85 1.68
N GLN A 66 8.52 10.13 2.20
CA GLN A 66 8.27 8.74 1.89
C GLN A 66 7.23 8.64 0.77
N ASP A 67 7.46 7.75 -0.20
CA ASP A 67 6.47 7.49 -1.24
C ASP A 67 5.35 6.54 -0.74
N MET A 68 5.69 5.62 0.16
CA MET A 68 4.82 4.55 0.63
C MET A 68 5.11 4.20 2.09
N ILE A 69 4.08 3.86 2.87
CA ILE A 69 4.22 3.33 4.23
C ILE A 69 3.41 2.04 4.38
N LEU A 70 4.10 0.98 4.80
CA LEU A 70 3.49 -0.29 5.22
C LEU A 70 3.32 -0.28 6.75
N ARG A 71 2.07 -0.33 7.24
CA ARG A 71 1.80 -0.31 8.67
C ARG A 71 2.00 -1.67 9.33
N PHE A 72 2.06 -1.61 10.67
CA PHE A 72 2.13 -2.77 11.56
C PHE A 72 1.17 -3.90 11.23
N THR A 73 -0.10 -3.64 10.89
CA THR A 73 -1.03 -4.76 10.57
C THR A 73 -0.59 -5.56 9.35
N TRP A 74 -0.02 -4.90 8.34
CA TRP A 74 0.52 -5.59 7.17
C TRP A 74 1.77 -6.38 7.54
N LEU A 75 2.66 -5.79 8.36
CA LEU A 75 3.86 -6.45 8.87
C LEU A 75 3.53 -7.67 9.75
N GLN A 76 2.51 -7.58 10.60
CA GLN A 76 2.08 -8.67 11.46
C GLN A 76 1.50 -9.83 10.64
N GLU A 77 0.76 -9.52 9.58
CA GLU A 77 0.16 -10.52 8.70
C GLU A 77 1.22 -11.28 7.88
N HIS A 78 2.24 -10.58 7.38
CA HIS A 78 3.31 -11.17 6.58
C HIS A 78 4.45 -11.73 7.44
N ASN A 79 4.61 -11.20 8.65
CA ASN A 79 5.66 -11.53 9.61
C ASN A 79 7.06 -11.70 8.97
N PRO A 80 7.57 -10.66 8.28
CA PRO A 80 8.84 -10.76 7.56
C PRO A 80 10.03 -10.79 8.52
N GLU A 81 11.15 -11.30 8.02
CA GLU A 81 12.42 -11.25 8.72
C GLU A 81 13.08 -9.89 8.44
N VAL A 82 13.40 -9.14 9.49
CA VAL A 82 14.02 -7.81 9.35
C VAL A 82 15.44 -7.84 9.89
N ASN A 83 16.41 -7.58 9.03
CA ASN A 83 17.79 -7.35 9.42
C ASN A 83 18.02 -5.85 9.59
N TRP A 84 17.91 -5.37 10.82
CA TRP A 84 18.06 -3.95 11.15
C TRP A 84 19.47 -3.41 10.92
N THR A 85 20.50 -4.24 11.06
CA THR A 85 21.90 -3.83 10.83
C THR A 85 22.18 -3.57 9.36
N LYS A 86 21.61 -4.40 8.46
CA LYS A 86 21.76 -4.25 7.00
C LYS A 86 20.67 -3.40 6.36
N GLY A 87 19.56 -3.16 7.04
CA GLY A 87 18.39 -2.50 6.48
C GLY A 87 17.63 -3.38 5.47
N GLU A 88 17.68 -4.71 5.64
CA GLU A 88 17.08 -5.67 4.70
C GLU A 88 15.79 -6.27 5.28
N VAL A 89 14.84 -6.57 4.41
CA VAL A 89 13.58 -7.25 4.74
C VAL A 89 13.44 -8.47 3.85
N THR A 90 13.23 -9.64 4.44
CA THR A 90 13.05 -10.90 3.71
C THR A 90 11.62 -11.41 3.88
N MET A 91 10.94 -11.65 2.75
CA MET A 91 9.57 -12.18 2.70
C MET A 91 9.58 -13.72 2.61
N SER A 92 10.05 -14.40 3.66
CA SER A 92 10.09 -15.88 3.70
C SER A 92 8.71 -16.52 3.91
N ARG A 93 7.70 -15.72 4.30
CA ARG A 93 6.34 -16.15 4.62
C ARG A 93 5.35 -15.21 3.94
N CYS A 94 4.33 -15.78 3.31
CA CYS A 94 3.27 -15.01 2.67
C CYS A 94 1.91 -15.68 2.91
N PRO A 95 0.87 -14.90 3.27
CA PRO A 95 -0.50 -15.37 3.24
C PRO A 95 -0.90 -15.95 1.88
N ARG A 96 -1.85 -16.89 1.85
CA ARG A 96 -2.36 -17.48 0.60
C ARG A 96 -2.98 -16.45 -0.36
N LYS A 97 -3.52 -15.35 0.16
CA LYS A 97 -4.10 -14.28 -0.66
C LYS A 97 -3.06 -13.60 -1.58
N CYS A 98 -1.78 -13.63 -1.21
CA CYS A 98 -0.71 -13.02 -1.99
C CYS A 98 -0.49 -13.73 -3.33
N SER A 99 -0.70 -15.06 -3.39
CA SER A 99 -0.59 -15.80 -4.65
C SER A 99 -1.81 -15.65 -5.56
N ALA A 100 -2.97 -15.20 -5.06
CA ALA A 100 -4.15 -14.97 -5.89
C ALA A 100 -3.89 -13.86 -6.94
N CYS A 101 -3.12 -12.84 -6.57
CA CYS A 101 -2.70 -11.75 -7.43
C CYS A 101 -1.76 -12.16 -8.57
N SER A 102 -0.98 -13.23 -8.35
CA SER A 102 -0.11 -13.77 -9.39
C SER A 102 -0.91 -14.40 -10.55
N MET A 103 -2.18 -14.76 -10.33
CA MET A 103 -3.04 -15.32 -11.39
C MET A 103 -3.69 -14.21 -12.22
N GLU A 104 -4.16 -13.12 -11.62
CA GLU A 104 -4.75 -11.98 -12.35
C GLU A 104 -3.71 -11.26 -13.22
N ALA A 105 -2.50 -11.03 -12.71
CA ALA A 105 -1.39 -10.45 -13.49
C ALA A 105 -0.95 -11.34 -14.68
N ARG A 106 -1.17 -12.66 -14.62
CA ARG A 106 -0.88 -13.58 -15.73
C ARG A 106 -1.98 -13.61 -16.78
N VAL A 107 -3.23 -13.30 -16.43
CA VAL A 107 -4.35 -13.29 -17.36
C VAL A 107 -4.31 -12.07 -18.28
N GLU A 108 -3.79 -10.93 -17.83
CA GLU A 108 -3.58 -9.75 -18.68
C GLU A 108 -2.44 -9.88 -19.70
N GLN A 109 -1.62 -10.93 -19.60
CA GLN A 109 -0.51 -11.16 -20.54
C GLN A 109 -0.91 -12.00 -21.77
N TRP A 110 -2.19 -12.37 -21.94
CA TRP A 110 -2.68 -13.25 -23.01
C TRP A 110 -3.76 -12.64 -23.93
N THR A 111 -3.95 -11.32 -23.94
CA THR A 111 -4.85 -10.63 -24.90
C THR A 111 -4.13 -9.66 -25.84
N GLN A 112 -2.82 -9.83 -26.03
CA GLN A 112 -2.08 -9.20 -27.13
C GLN A 112 -1.30 -10.23 -27.93
N VAL A 113 -2.00 -10.99 -28.79
CA VAL A 113 -1.47 -11.58 -30.02
C VAL A 113 -2.52 -11.45 -31.11
#